data_AF-A0A8T1Z040-F1
#
_entry.id   AF-A0A8T1Z040-F1
#
_cell.length_a   1.000
_cell.length_b   1.000
_cell.length_c   1.000
_cell.angle_alpha   90.00
_cell.angle_beta   90.00
_cell.angle_gamma   90.00
#
_symmetry.space_group_name_H-M   'P 1'
#
loop_
_entity.id
_entity.type
_entity.pdbx_description
1 polymer ?
#
loop_
_entity_poly.entity_id
_entity_poly.type
_entity_poly.pdbx_seq_one_letter_code
_entity_poly.pdbx_strand_id
1 'polypeptide(L)'
;MEMGFHENEQNQEFSNLMEIGSGHYGCSHYRRRCKIRAPCCDEIFDCRHCHNEAKDSLHIEQHHRHELPRHEVSKVICSLCETEQDVQQNCSNCGVCMGKYFCSKCKFFDDDLSKKQYHCDDCGICRTGGEENFFHCKRCRCCYSKIMEDKHRCVEGAMHHNCPVCFEYLFDSTRDITVLRCGHTMHLECTKDMGLHNRYTCPVCSKSICDMSNLWKKLDEEVAAYPMPKLYENKMVNKMKFDISFSCVCLWLCRLSDLD
;
A
#
# COMPACT_ATOMS: atom_id res chain seq x y z
N MET A 1 -36.65 -52.75 -5.10
CA MET A 1 -36.13 -51.61 -5.87
C MET A 1 -36.07 -50.43 -4.92
N GLU A 2 -35.03 -50.45 -4.11
CA GLU A 2 -34.56 -49.29 -3.36
C GLU A 2 -33.65 -48.46 -4.27
N MET A 3 -33.23 -47.30 -3.74
CA MET A 3 -32.19 -46.39 -4.21
C MET A 3 -32.69 -45.24 -5.08
N GLY A 4 -32.82 -44.06 -4.47
CA GLY A 4 -33.06 -42.81 -5.20
C GLY A 4 -33.36 -41.57 -4.36
N PHE A 5 -33.64 -41.68 -3.06
CA PHE A 5 -34.09 -40.52 -2.25
C PHE A 5 -33.20 -40.16 -1.05
N HIS A 6 -32.16 -40.92 -0.73
CA HIS A 6 -31.33 -40.67 0.46
C HIS A 6 -30.05 -39.83 0.24
N GLU A 7 -29.65 -39.53 -1.01
CA GLU A 7 -28.38 -38.84 -1.27
C GLU A 7 -28.47 -37.30 -1.20
N ASN A 8 -29.65 -36.71 -1.38
CA ASN A 8 -29.82 -35.24 -1.41
C ASN A 8 -30.00 -34.59 -0.04
N GLU A 9 -30.67 -35.26 0.91
CA GLU A 9 -30.87 -34.73 2.27
C GLU A 9 -29.56 -34.79 3.09
N GLN A 10 -28.75 -35.84 2.91
CA GLN A 10 -27.44 -35.96 3.55
C GLN A 10 -26.45 -34.88 3.08
N ASN A 11 -26.51 -34.49 1.80
CA ASN A 11 -25.69 -33.41 1.26
C ASN A 11 -26.09 -32.03 1.80
N GLN A 12 -27.40 -31.81 2.01
CA GLN A 12 -27.89 -30.58 2.64
C GLN A 12 -27.55 -30.51 4.13
N GLU A 13 -27.66 -31.61 4.87
CA GLU A 13 -27.22 -31.67 6.28
C GLU A 13 -25.71 -31.47 6.43
N PHE A 14 -24.88 -32.02 5.53
CA PHE A 14 -23.42 -31.81 5.54
C PHE A 14 -23.04 -30.36 5.20
N SER A 15 -23.74 -29.74 4.24
CA SER A 15 -23.56 -28.31 3.94
C SER A 15 -24.03 -27.41 5.07
N ASN A 16 -25.10 -27.79 5.77
CA ASN A 16 -25.60 -27.06 6.92
C ASN A 16 -24.66 -27.21 8.12
N LEU A 17 -24.06 -28.39 8.37
CA LEU A 17 -23.02 -28.60 9.37
C LEU A 17 -21.75 -27.77 9.11
N MET A 18 -21.41 -27.51 7.85
CA MET A 18 -20.34 -26.55 7.48
C MET A 18 -20.72 -25.08 7.74
N GLU A 19 -22.01 -24.76 7.86
CA GLU A 19 -22.53 -23.44 8.24
C GLU A 19 -22.87 -23.31 9.74
N ILE A 20 -22.77 -24.39 10.53
CA ILE A 20 -22.88 -24.35 12.00
C ILE A 20 -21.59 -23.70 12.55
N GLY A 21 -21.55 -22.38 12.44
CA GLY A 21 -20.41 -21.55 12.78
C GLY A 21 -20.58 -20.11 12.32
N SER A 22 -21.81 -19.64 12.11
CA SER A 22 -22.16 -18.25 11.79
C SER A 22 -21.96 -17.30 12.98
N GLY A 23 -20.93 -17.53 13.80
CA GLY A 23 -20.36 -16.48 14.61
C GLY A 23 -19.63 -15.49 13.68
N HIS A 24 -19.57 -14.22 14.07
CA HIS A 24 -18.69 -13.24 13.44
C HIS A 24 -17.22 -13.60 13.78
N TYR A 25 -16.69 -14.64 13.15
CA TYR A 25 -15.28 -15.04 13.31
C TYR A 25 -14.37 -14.19 12.42
N GLY A 26 -13.27 -13.75 13.00
CA GLY A 26 -12.27 -12.90 12.36
C GLY A 26 -12.15 -11.55 13.07
N CYS A 27 -11.83 -10.52 12.30
CA CYS A 27 -11.66 -9.15 12.79
C CYS A 27 -12.18 -8.14 11.76
N SER A 28 -12.04 -6.85 12.05
CA SER A 28 -12.32 -5.75 11.11
C SER A 28 -11.55 -5.86 9.80
N HIS A 29 -10.37 -6.49 9.79
CA HIS A 29 -9.52 -6.64 8.61
C HIS A 29 -9.96 -7.77 7.70
N TYR A 30 -10.19 -8.96 8.27
CA TYR A 30 -10.44 -10.20 7.54
C TYR A 30 -11.49 -11.05 8.25
N ARG A 31 -12.39 -11.66 7.46
CA ARG A 31 -13.34 -12.64 7.97
C ARG A 31 -12.70 -14.01 7.85
N ARG A 32 -12.44 -14.70 8.96
CA ARG A 32 -11.74 -15.99 8.95
C ARG A 32 -12.03 -16.77 10.22
N ARG A 33 -11.92 -18.10 10.18
CA ARG A 33 -12.21 -18.98 11.32
C ARG A 33 -10.94 -19.55 11.95
N CYS A 34 -9.86 -18.78 11.90
CA CYS A 34 -8.62 -19.11 12.58
C CYS A 34 -7.90 -17.87 13.11
N LYS A 35 -7.16 -18.06 14.20
CA LYS A 35 -6.18 -17.13 14.73
C LYS A 35 -4.76 -17.58 14.34
N ILE A 36 -3.82 -16.65 14.28
CA ILE A 36 -2.41 -16.95 14.01
C ILE A 36 -1.65 -16.94 15.32
N ARG A 37 -0.68 -17.85 15.46
CA ARG A 37 0.38 -17.72 16.47
C ARG A 37 1.52 -16.92 15.84
N ALA A 38 1.82 -15.78 16.44
CA ALA A 38 2.84 -14.86 15.95
C ALA A 38 4.24 -15.43 16.25
N PRO A 39 5.06 -15.77 15.24
CA PRO A 39 6.38 -16.40 15.47
C PRO A 39 7.39 -15.45 16.15
N CYS A 40 7.12 -14.14 16.15
CA CYS A 40 7.96 -13.13 16.78
C CYS A 40 7.79 -13.02 18.30
N CYS A 41 6.64 -13.43 18.85
CA CYS A 41 6.32 -13.26 20.27
C CYS A 41 5.47 -14.38 20.88
N ASP A 42 5.14 -15.43 20.11
CA ASP A 42 4.29 -16.59 20.44
C ASP A 42 2.85 -16.26 20.91
N GLU A 43 2.47 -15.00 20.84
CA GLU A 43 1.12 -14.53 21.13
C GLU A 43 0.12 -14.83 20.01
N ILE A 44 -1.17 -14.88 20.36
CA ILE A 44 -2.24 -15.27 19.45
C ILE A 44 -3.02 -14.03 18.99
N PHE A 45 -3.17 -13.88 17.67
CA PHE A 45 -3.89 -12.75 17.08
C PHE A 45 -4.89 -13.15 16.00
N ASP A 46 -5.94 -12.36 15.86
CA ASP A 46 -6.95 -12.54 14.81
C ASP A 46 -6.47 -12.17 13.41
N CYS A 47 -5.34 -11.48 13.22
CA CYS A 47 -4.60 -11.37 11.95
C CYS A 47 -3.28 -10.62 12.15
N ARG A 48 -2.50 -10.46 11.07
CA ARG A 48 -1.26 -9.67 11.08
C ARG A 48 -1.50 -8.20 11.45
N HIS A 49 -2.63 -7.62 11.00
CA HIS A 49 -2.94 -6.22 11.26
C HIS A 49 -3.29 -6.02 12.72
N CYS A 50 -4.11 -6.91 13.31
CA CYS A 50 -4.38 -6.89 14.74
C CYS A 50 -3.10 -7.06 15.58
N HIS A 51 -2.16 -7.90 15.13
CA HIS A 51 -0.84 -7.98 15.77
C HIS A 51 -0.10 -6.64 15.69
N ASN A 52 0.09 -6.09 14.49
CA ASN A 52 0.87 -4.87 14.29
C ASN A 52 0.24 -3.66 15.01
N GLU A 53 -1.09 -3.55 15.04
CA GLU A 53 -1.79 -2.53 15.82
C GLU A 53 -1.50 -2.62 17.32
N ALA A 54 -1.41 -3.85 17.85
CA ALA A 54 -1.11 -4.08 19.26
C ALA A 54 0.38 -3.92 19.60
N LYS A 55 1.28 -4.31 18.69
CA LYS A 55 2.72 -4.46 18.95
C LYS A 55 3.61 -3.36 18.35
N ASP A 56 3.14 -2.62 17.36
CA ASP A 56 3.91 -1.57 16.68
C ASP A 56 3.39 -0.15 17.00
N SER A 57 2.59 0.00 18.07
CA SER A 57 2.08 1.32 18.46
C SER A 57 3.11 2.17 19.21
N LEU A 58 2.95 3.49 19.16
CA LEU A 58 3.81 4.43 19.88
C LEU A 58 3.75 4.29 21.41
N HIS A 59 2.74 3.60 21.93
CA HIS A 59 2.59 3.33 23.36
C HIS A 59 3.41 2.14 23.85
N ILE A 60 3.94 1.33 22.94
CA ILE A 60 4.83 0.21 23.27
C ILE A 60 6.27 0.73 23.43
N GLU A 61 6.98 0.22 24.42
CA GLU A 61 8.41 0.47 24.60
C GLU A 61 9.17 0.13 23.33
N GLN A 62 10.11 0.98 22.94
CA GLN A 62 10.79 0.88 21.64
C GLN A 62 11.42 -0.50 21.39
N HIS A 63 11.98 -1.14 22.43
CA HIS A 63 12.62 -2.45 22.31
C HIS A 63 11.61 -3.60 22.11
N HIS A 64 10.34 -3.36 22.39
CA HIS A 64 9.26 -4.34 22.23
C HIS A 64 8.42 -4.09 20.97
N ARG A 65 8.69 -3.03 20.21
CA ARG A 65 8.00 -2.77 18.94
C ARG A 65 8.46 -3.72 17.86
N HIS A 66 7.50 -4.34 17.19
CA HIS A 66 7.77 -5.23 16.08
C HIS A 66 6.53 -5.48 15.24
N GLU A 67 6.77 -5.79 13.97
CA GLU A 67 5.75 -6.30 13.06
C GLU A 67 5.78 -7.81 12.95
N LEU A 68 4.65 -8.40 12.58
CA LEU A 68 4.54 -9.83 12.35
C LEU A 68 5.22 -10.24 11.03
N PRO A 69 6.19 -11.18 11.05
CA PRO A 69 6.81 -11.70 9.83
C PRO A 69 5.83 -12.66 9.13
N ARG A 70 5.03 -12.12 8.19
CA ARG A 70 3.88 -12.80 7.56
C ARG A 70 4.18 -14.16 6.94
N HIS A 71 5.38 -14.34 6.38
CA HIS A 71 5.77 -15.57 5.69
C HIS A 71 6.26 -16.66 6.64
N GLU A 72 6.61 -16.30 7.87
CA GLU A 72 7.16 -17.22 8.89
C GLU A 72 6.06 -17.85 9.77
N VAL A 73 4.81 -17.40 9.64
CA VAL A 73 3.67 -18.00 10.36
C VAL A 73 3.55 -19.47 9.96
N SER A 74 3.72 -20.35 10.94
CA SER A 74 3.66 -21.81 10.78
C SER A 74 2.46 -22.45 11.47
N LYS A 75 1.94 -21.81 12.53
CA LYS A 75 0.85 -22.33 13.37
C LYS A 75 -0.40 -21.44 13.34
N VAL A 76 -1.56 -22.07 13.31
CA VAL A 76 -2.89 -21.44 13.40
C VAL A 76 -3.76 -22.16 14.42
N ILE A 77 -4.68 -21.43 15.04
CA ILE A 77 -5.62 -21.94 16.02
C ILE A 77 -7.02 -21.85 15.43
N CYS A 78 -7.74 -22.97 15.35
CA CYS A 78 -9.12 -22.98 14.85
C CYS A 78 -10.05 -22.19 15.80
N SER A 79 -10.84 -21.26 15.27
CA SER A 79 -11.75 -20.45 16.09
C SER A 79 -13.01 -21.20 16.55
N LEU A 80 -13.28 -22.41 16.02
CA LEU A 80 -14.45 -23.22 16.40
C LEU A 80 -14.11 -24.27 17.47
N CYS A 81 -13.01 -25.00 17.31
CA CYS A 81 -12.64 -26.10 18.20
C CYS A 81 -11.32 -25.87 18.95
N GLU A 82 -10.74 -24.67 18.83
CA GLU A 82 -9.53 -24.22 19.54
C GLU A 82 -8.27 -25.08 19.30
N THR A 83 -8.31 -25.95 18.29
CA THR A 83 -7.17 -26.80 17.93
C THR A 83 -6.07 -25.97 17.32
N GLU A 84 -4.90 -25.99 17.95
CA GLU A 84 -3.66 -25.49 17.37
C GLU A 84 -3.07 -26.52 16.40
N GLN A 85 -2.71 -26.06 15.20
CA GLN A 85 -2.26 -26.92 14.11
C GLN A 85 -1.33 -26.17 13.15
N ASP A 86 -0.66 -26.91 12.27
CA ASP A 86 0.08 -26.30 11.16
C ASP A 86 -0.85 -25.55 10.19
N VAL A 87 -0.30 -24.58 9.47
CA VAL A 87 -1.06 -23.78 8.49
C VAL A 87 -1.57 -24.68 7.37
N GLN A 88 -2.90 -24.80 7.31
CA GLN A 88 -3.65 -25.47 6.26
C GLN A 88 -5.04 -24.83 6.17
N GLN A 89 -5.75 -25.04 5.05
CA GLN A 89 -7.06 -24.40 4.82
C GLN A 89 -8.15 -24.91 5.78
N ASN A 90 -8.13 -26.20 6.10
CA ASN A 90 -9.17 -26.85 6.89
C ASN A 90 -8.64 -27.27 8.26
N CYS A 91 -9.49 -27.21 9.29
CA CYS A 91 -9.10 -27.70 10.61
C CYS A 91 -8.86 -29.23 10.58
N SER A 92 -7.75 -29.71 11.12
CA SER A 92 -7.46 -31.15 11.19
C SER A 92 -8.34 -31.91 12.19
N ASN A 93 -8.93 -31.19 13.15
CA ASN A 93 -9.77 -31.80 14.19
C ASN A 93 -11.26 -31.78 13.79
N CYS A 94 -11.83 -30.60 13.52
CA CYS A 94 -13.26 -30.47 13.21
C CYS A 94 -13.59 -30.36 11.71
N GLY A 95 -12.59 -30.34 10.82
CA GLY A 95 -12.79 -30.29 9.38
C GLY A 95 -13.28 -28.95 8.82
N VAL A 96 -13.55 -27.95 9.65
CA VAL A 96 -14.09 -26.66 9.20
C VAL A 96 -13.11 -25.93 8.26
N CYS A 97 -13.65 -25.33 7.20
CA CYS A 97 -12.89 -24.45 6.32
C CYS A 97 -12.59 -23.12 7.04
N MET A 98 -11.30 -22.83 7.28
CA MET A 98 -10.87 -21.66 8.04
C MET A 98 -10.82 -20.37 7.22
N GLY A 99 -10.84 -20.50 5.89
CA GLY A 99 -10.94 -19.38 4.95
C GLY A 99 -11.33 -19.88 3.56
N LYS A 100 -12.42 -19.37 3.00
CA LYS A 100 -12.86 -19.70 1.63
C LYS A 100 -11.75 -19.41 0.61
N TYR A 101 -11.10 -18.27 0.72
CA TYR A 101 -9.82 -18.00 0.07
C TYR A 101 -8.68 -18.35 1.02
N PHE A 102 -7.78 -19.20 0.57
CA PHE A 102 -6.56 -19.57 1.28
C PHE A 102 -5.35 -19.45 0.36
N CYS A 103 -4.32 -18.75 0.83
CA CYS A 103 -3.02 -18.70 0.17
C CYS A 103 -1.95 -19.33 1.06
N SER A 104 -1.42 -20.48 0.66
CA SER A 104 -0.37 -21.21 1.38
C SER A 104 0.98 -20.48 1.41
N LYS A 105 1.28 -19.69 0.37
CA LYS A 105 2.50 -18.87 0.28
C LYS A 105 2.48 -17.70 1.26
N CYS A 106 1.35 -17.00 1.36
CA CYS A 106 1.18 -15.84 2.25
C CYS A 106 0.62 -16.20 3.63
N LYS A 107 0.26 -17.47 3.87
CA LYS A 107 -0.41 -17.93 5.10
C LYS A 107 -1.70 -17.13 5.39
N PHE A 108 -2.43 -16.80 4.31
CA PHE A 108 -3.53 -15.84 4.33
C PHE A 108 -4.88 -16.53 4.17
N PHE A 109 -5.87 -16.06 4.93
CA PHE A 109 -7.22 -16.63 5.03
C PHE A 109 -8.25 -15.50 4.98
N ASP A 110 -9.24 -15.60 4.10
CA ASP A 110 -10.38 -14.70 4.05
C ASP A 110 -11.63 -15.42 3.52
N ASP A 111 -12.76 -15.24 4.19
CA ASP A 111 -14.07 -15.77 3.80
C ASP A 111 -14.83 -14.80 2.89
N ASP A 112 -14.34 -13.57 2.72
CA ASP A 112 -14.94 -12.58 1.84
C ASP A 112 -14.39 -12.69 0.41
N LEU A 113 -14.99 -13.57 -0.39
CA LEU A 113 -14.62 -13.75 -1.81
C LEU A 113 -14.98 -12.56 -2.70
N SER A 114 -15.78 -11.60 -2.22
CA SER A 114 -16.18 -10.42 -3.02
C SER A 114 -14.98 -9.54 -3.37
N LYS A 115 -13.91 -9.57 -2.55
CA LYS A 115 -12.66 -8.83 -2.79
C LYS A 115 -11.84 -9.40 -3.94
N LYS A 116 -12.18 -10.59 -4.48
CA LYS A 116 -11.46 -11.27 -5.56
C LYS A 116 -9.94 -11.32 -5.29
N GLN A 117 -9.56 -11.90 -4.16
CA GLN A 117 -8.17 -12.03 -3.77
C GLN A 117 -7.42 -12.93 -4.76
N TYR A 118 -6.17 -12.59 -5.05
CA TYR A 118 -5.27 -13.43 -5.84
C TYR A 118 -3.83 -13.26 -5.35
N HIS A 119 -3.00 -14.27 -5.54
CA HIS A 119 -1.58 -14.19 -5.22
C HIS A 119 -0.79 -13.75 -6.46
N CYS A 120 0.03 -12.70 -6.32
CA CYS A 120 0.98 -12.35 -7.37
C CYS A 120 2.35 -12.93 -7.02
N ASP A 121 2.79 -13.91 -7.82
CA ASP A 121 4.08 -14.60 -7.59
C ASP A 121 5.28 -13.66 -7.66
N ASP A 122 5.28 -12.73 -8.62
CA ASP A 122 6.36 -11.75 -8.77
C ASP A 122 6.45 -10.76 -7.59
N CYS A 123 5.32 -10.44 -6.95
CA CYS A 123 5.29 -9.60 -5.75
C CYS A 123 5.46 -10.38 -4.45
N GLY A 124 5.20 -11.70 -4.46
CA GLY A 124 5.22 -12.54 -3.27
C GLY A 124 4.11 -12.25 -2.24
N ILE A 125 3.05 -11.53 -2.63
CA ILE A 125 1.93 -11.14 -1.75
C ILE A 125 0.56 -11.30 -2.42
N CYS A 126 -0.47 -11.47 -1.60
CA CYS A 126 -1.85 -11.44 -2.06
C CYS A 126 -2.31 -10.00 -2.33
N ARG A 127 -3.01 -9.82 -3.45
CA ARG A 127 -3.67 -8.57 -3.87
C ARG A 127 -5.18 -8.81 -3.97
N THR A 128 -5.95 -7.75 -4.10
CA THR A 128 -7.41 -7.76 -4.26
C THR A 128 -7.81 -7.15 -5.61
N GLY A 129 -9.05 -7.39 -6.04
CA GLY A 129 -9.61 -6.82 -7.26
C GLY A 129 -9.59 -7.74 -8.49
N GLY A 130 -9.21 -9.01 -8.32
CA GLY A 130 -9.21 -10.04 -9.36
C GLY A 130 -7.97 -10.03 -10.23
N GLU A 131 -7.35 -11.20 -10.39
CA GLU A 131 -6.14 -11.37 -11.21
C GLU A 131 -6.37 -10.90 -12.65
N GLU A 132 -7.59 -11.05 -13.15
CA GLU A 132 -7.98 -10.67 -14.51
C GLU A 132 -7.92 -9.15 -14.75
N ASN A 133 -7.95 -8.32 -13.71
CA ASN A 133 -7.98 -6.85 -13.84
C ASN A 133 -6.62 -6.19 -13.65
N PHE A 134 -5.60 -6.97 -13.28
CA PHE A 134 -4.27 -6.47 -12.96
C PHE A 134 -3.21 -7.16 -13.81
N PHE A 135 -2.07 -6.50 -13.94
CA PHE A 135 -0.86 -7.07 -14.53
C PHE A 135 0.34 -6.68 -13.65
N HIS A 136 1.36 -7.54 -13.61
CA HIS A 136 2.61 -7.23 -12.94
C HIS A 136 3.60 -6.60 -13.93
N CYS A 137 4.05 -5.38 -13.63
CA CYS A 137 5.11 -4.74 -14.39
C CYS A 137 6.47 -5.10 -13.80
N LYS A 138 7.23 -5.97 -14.49
CA LYS A 138 8.55 -6.46 -14.03
C LYS A 138 9.57 -5.36 -13.76
N ARG A 139 9.55 -4.29 -14.57
CA ARG A 139 10.47 -3.16 -14.41
C ARG A 139 10.11 -2.30 -13.19
N CYS A 140 8.82 -2.00 -13.00
CA CYS A 140 8.36 -1.30 -11.80
C CYS A 140 8.42 -2.20 -10.54
N ARG A 141 8.40 -3.53 -10.72
CA ARG A 141 8.22 -4.56 -9.69
C ARG A 141 6.88 -4.44 -8.95
N CYS A 142 5.84 -3.95 -9.61
CA CYS A 142 4.56 -3.61 -9.00
C CYS A 142 3.36 -4.08 -9.85
N CYS A 143 2.25 -4.42 -9.19
CA CYS A 143 0.98 -4.70 -9.85
C CYS A 143 0.22 -3.42 -10.14
N TYR A 144 -0.21 -3.25 -11.39
CA TYR A 144 -1.09 -2.15 -11.83
C TYR A 144 -2.37 -2.73 -12.42
N SER A 145 -3.42 -1.90 -12.47
CA SER A 145 -4.62 -2.25 -13.24
C SER A 145 -4.28 -2.32 -14.74
N LYS A 146 -4.85 -3.28 -15.46
CA LYS A 146 -4.67 -3.43 -16.93
C LYS A 146 -4.99 -2.17 -17.73
N ILE A 147 -5.83 -1.28 -17.20
CA ILE A 147 -6.13 0.03 -17.81
C ILE A 147 -4.84 0.88 -17.95
N MET A 148 -3.84 0.64 -17.10
CA MET A 148 -2.57 1.36 -17.07
C MET A 148 -1.44 0.67 -17.84
N GLU A 149 -1.67 -0.47 -18.48
CA GLU A 149 -0.62 -1.28 -19.13
C GLU A 149 0.27 -0.44 -20.07
N ASP A 150 -0.36 0.33 -20.95
CA ASP A 150 0.37 1.19 -21.91
C ASP A 150 0.50 2.67 -21.46
N LYS A 151 -0.10 3.04 -20.34
CA LYS A 151 -0.24 4.46 -19.92
C LYS A 151 0.63 4.84 -18.72
N HIS A 152 1.09 3.86 -17.94
CA HIS A 152 1.90 4.17 -16.77
C HIS A 152 3.32 4.58 -17.17
N ARG A 153 3.83 5.60 -16.49
CA ARG A 153 5.24 5.97 -16.59
C ARG A 153 6.07 4.92 -15.85
N CYS A 154 6.61 3.96 -16.59
CA CYS A 154 7.40 2.88 -16.03
C CYS A 154 8.73 3.40 -15.46
N VAL A 155 8.85 3.42 -14.13
CA VAL A 155 10.07 3.79 -13.41
C VAL A 155 10.52 2.55 -12.63
N GLU A 156 11.81 2.26 -12.70
CA GLU A 156 12.37 1.06 -12.07
C GLU A 156 12.19 1.13 -10.55
N GLY A 157 11.64 0.05 -9.97
CA GLY A 157 11.42 -0.03 -8.53
C GLY A 157 10.57 1.10 -7.96
N ALA A 158 9.58 1.60 -8.72
CA ALA A 158 8.82 2.81 -8.38
C ALA A 158 8.15 2.80 -6.99
N MET A 159 7.96 1.66 -6.33
CA MET A 159 7.40 1.59 -4.97
C MET A 159 8.35 0.93 -3.96
N HIS A 160 9.59 0.62 -4.36
CA HIS A 160 10.58 -0.07 -3.54
C HIS A 160 11.49 0.92 -2.81
N HIS A 161 10.88 1.92 -2.18
CA HIS A 161 11.55 2.91 -1.35
C HIS A 161 10.59 3.43 -0.28
N ASN A 162 11.14 4.13 0.72
CA ASN A 162 10.35 4.72 1.77
C ASN A 162 9.68 6.02 1.30
N CYS A 163 8.46 6.27 1.77
CA CYS A 163 7.81 7.55 1.58
C CYS A 163 8.72 8.66 2.13
N PRO A 164 9.05 9.70 1.35
CA PRO A 164 9.99 10.73 1.79
C PRO A 164 9.43 11.67 2.87
N VAL A 165 8.15 11.51 3.24
CA VAL A 165 7.48 12.32 4.25
C VAL A 165 7.38 11.57 5.58
N CYS A 166 6.83 10.36 5.58
CA CYS A 166 6.59 9.58 6.79
C CYS A 166 7.60 8.44 7.00
N PHE A 167 8.53 8.23 6.07
CA PHE A 167 9.58 7.21 6.11
C PHE A 167 9.11 5.75 6.18
N GLU A 168 7.82 5.49 6.00
CA GLU A 168 7.28 4.13 5.85
C GLU A 168 7.57 3.55 4.47
N TYR A 169 7.81 2.25 4.42
CA TYR A 169 8.07 1.54 3.18
C TYR A 169 6.80 1.42 2.33
N LEU A 170 6.85 1.95 1.10
CA LEU A 170 5.65 2.09 0.26
C LEU A 170 5.07 0.75 -0.18
N PHE A 171 5.90 -0.24 -0.50
CA PHE A 171 5.41 -1.50 -1.05
C PHE A 171 4.54 -2.31 -0.08
N ASP A 172 4.85 -2.27 1.22
CA ASP A 172 4.13 -3.01 2.26
C ASP A 172 3.00 -2.20 2.92
N SER A 173 2.97 -0.89 2.70
CA SER A 173 1.93 -0.01 3.24
C SER A 173 0.55 -0.34 2.65
N THR A 174 -0.48 -0.26 3.50
CA THR A 174 -1.88 -0.37 3.10
C THR A 174 -2.46 0.96 2.62
N ARG A 175 -1.72 2.06 2.76
CA ARG A 175 -2.18 3.40 2.39
C ARG A 175 -2.09 3.62 0.89
N ASP A 176 -2.99 4.46 0.38
CA ASP A 176 -3.02 4.80 -1.04
C ASP A 176 -1.71 5.49 -1.45
N ILE A 177 -1.19 5.11 -2.62
CA ILE A 177 0.06 5.63 -3.17
C ILE A 177 -0.24 6.38 -4.45
N THR A 178 0.43 7.53 -4.62
CA THR A 178 0.32 8.35 -5.82
C THR A 178 1.68 8.47 -6.52
N VAL A 179 1.63 8.53 -7.84
CA VAL A 179 2.79 8.81 -8.69
C VAL A 179 2.76 10.29 -9.04
N LEU A 180 3.75 11.05 -8.59
CA LEU A 180 3.88 12.47 -8.90
C LEU A 180 4.22 12.69 -10.38
N ARG A 181 3.99 13.90 -10.90
CA ARG A 181 4.36 14.28 -12.28
C ARG A 181 5.85 14.08 -12.58
N CYS A 182 6.71 14.25 -11.58
CA CYS A 182 8.15 14.02 -11.68
C CYS A 182 8.53 12.53 -11.76
N GLY A 183 7.60 11.60 -11.50
CA GLY A 183 7.79 10.16 -11.52
C GLY A 183 8.07 9.53 -10.15
N HIS A 184 8.32 10.32 -9.11
CA HIS A 184 8.48 9.81 -7.74
C HIS A 184 7.14 9.45 -7.12
N THR A 185 7.14 8.46 -6.23
CA THR A 185 5.95 7.96 -5.55
C THR A 185 6.00 8.26 -4.06
N MET A 186 4.82 8.46 -3.47
CA MET A 186 4.62 8.67 -2.04
C MET A 186 3.16 8.39 -1.68
N HIS A 187 2.84 8.32 -0.37
CA HIS A 187 1.45 8.19 0.05
C HIS A 187 0.61 9.40 -0.42
N LEU A 188 -0.63 9.12 -0.82
CA LEU A 188 -1.60 10.12 -1.25
C LEU A 188 -1.89 11.12 -0.12
N GLU A 189 -2.04 10.62 1.11
CA GLU A 189 -2.23 11.45 2.31
C GLU A 189 -1.04 12.38 2.53
N CYS A 190 0.19 11.85 2.50
CA CYS A 190 1.40 12.67 2.62
C CYS A 190 1.47 13.77 1.54
N THR A 191 1.01 13.48 0.32
CA THR A 191 0.93 14.47 -0.76
C THR A 191 -0.10 15.57 -0.45
N LYS A 192 -1.24 15.21 0.14
CA LYS A 192 -2.27 16.17 0.56
C LYS A 192 -1.77 17.04 1.72
N ASP A 193 -1.11 16.45 2.71
CA ASP A 193 -0.53 17.16 3.86
C ASP A 193 0.51 18.19 3.41
N MET A 194 1.35 17.83 2.44
CA MET A 194 2.27 18.76 1.81
C MET A 194 1.55 19.97 1.20
N GLY A 195 0.41 19.74 0.53
CA GLY A 195 -0.44 20.80 -0.01
C GLY A 195 -1.01 21.72 1.08
N LEU A 196 -1.48 21.16 2.19
CA LEU A 196 -1.96 21.93 3.35
C LEU A 196 -0.88 22.83 3.95
N HIS A 197 0.39 22.39 3.91
CA HIS A 197 1.54 23.16 4.38
C HIS A 197 2.20 24.02 3.30
N ASN A 198 1.54 24.24 2.15
CA ASN A 198 2.05 25.01 1.01
C ASN A 198 3.42 24.53 0.49
N ARG A 199 3.69 23.22 0.59
CA ARG A 199 4.89 22.57 0.06
C ARG A 199 4.58 21.88 -1.26
N TYR A 200 4.69 22.61 -2.36
CA TYR A 200 4.38 22.12 -3.70
C TYR A 200 5.58 21.52 -4.45
N THR A 201 6.67 21.22 -3.76
CA THR A 201 7.90 20.67 -4.35
C THR A 201 8.11 19.23 -3.92
N CYS A 202 8.48 18.36 -4.86
CA CYS A 202 8.80 16.96 -4.57
C CYS A 202 9.98 16.89 -3.59
N PRO A 203 9.92 16.17 -2.45
CA PRO A 203 11.03 16.13 -1.50
C PRO A 203 12.29 15.45 -2.07
N VAL A 204 12.14 14.66 -3.13
CA VAL A 204 13.23 13.87 -3.74
C VAL A 204 14.00 14.66 -4.81
N CYS A 205 13.30 15.44 -5.65
CA CYS A 205 13.94 16.15 -6.77
C CYS A 205 13.50 17.61 -6.91
N SER A 206 12.75 18.10 -5.93
CA SER A 206 12.15 19.44 -5.78
C SER A 206 11.46 20.08 -6.99
N LYS A 207 11.16 19.29 -8.03
CA LYS A 207 10.19 19.62 -9.08
C LYS A 207 8.78 19.83 -8.52
N SER A 208 8.00 20.70 -9.14
CA SER A 208 6.62 20.99 -8.72
C SER A 208 5.72 19.74 -8.82
N ILE A 209 4.91 19.50 -7.78
CA ILE A 209 3.99 18.35 -7.71
C ILE A 209 2.65 18.62 -8.40
N CYS A 210 2.21 19.87 -8.42
CA CYS A 210 0.98 20.34 -9.05
C CYS A 210 1.28 21.42 -10.10
N ASP A 211 0.25 21.77 -10.89
CA ASP A 211 0.35 22.87 -11.85
C ASP A 211 0.39 24.21 -11.11
N MET A 212 1.53 24.89 -11.23
CA MET A 212 1.78 26.18 -10.58
C MET A 212 1.70 27.35 -11.57
N SER A 213 1.25 27.13 -12.82
CA SER A 213 1.24 28.14 -13.90
C SER A 213 0.59 29.46 -13.49
N ASN A 214 -0.53 29.40 -12.78
CA ASN A 214 -1.21 30.61 -12.28
C ASN A 214 -0.42 31.36 -11.21
N LEU A 215 0.35 30.64 -10.37
CA LEU A 215 1.22 31.28 -9.39
C LEU A 215 2.41 31.94 -10.08
N TRP A 216 3.03 31.24 -11.03
CA TRP A 216 4.13 31.78 -11.83
C TRP A 216 3.72 33.05 -12.56
N LYS A 217 2.53 33.08 -13.17
CA LYS A 217 2.00 34.28 -13.84
C LYS A 217 1.88 35.48 -12.89
N LYS A 218 1.40 35.27 -11.66
CA LYS A 218 1.30 36.34 -10.66
C LYS A 218 2.67 36.85 -10.22
N LEU A 219 3.63 35.94 -10.02
CA LEU A 219 5.00 36.32 -9.69
C LEU A 219 5.65 37.12 -10.82
N ASP A 220 5.40 36.74 -12.08
CA ASP A 220 5.89 37.48 -13.25
C ASP A 220 5.27 38.89 -13.32
N GLU A 221 3.98 39.03 -13.03
CA GLU A 221 3.28 40.32 -12.93
C GLU A 221 3.86 41.21 -11.82
N GLU A 222 4.15 40.65 -10.63
CA GLU A 222 4.79 41.35 -9.52
C GLU A 222 6.20 41.82 -9.89
N VAL A 223 7.02 40.95 -10.49
CA VAL A 223 8.37 41.31 -10.92
C VAL A 223 8.34 42.42 -11.98
N ALA A 224 7.37 42.38 -12.91
CA ALA A 224 7.18 43.43 -13.90
C ALA A 224 6.75 44.77 -13.28
N ALA A 225 5.98 44.75 -12.18
CA ALA A 225 5.56 45.94 -11.46
C ALA A 225 6.70 46.63 -10.68
N TYR A 226 7.74 45.87 -10.30
CA TYR A 226 8.90 46.37 -9.54
C TYR A 226 10.21 46.21 -10.35
N PRO A 227 10.40 46.99 -11.42
CA PRO A 227 11.58 46.88 -12.27
C PRO A 227 12.88 47.25 -11.53
N MET A 228 13.99 46.68 -11.99
CA MET A 228 15.33 46.93 -11.46
C MET A 228 15.66 48.43 -11.44
N PRO A 229 16.19 48.98 -10.33
CA PRO A 229 16.74 50.33 -10.34
C PRO A 229 17.85 50.45 -11.38
N LYS A 230 17.89 51.58 -12.10
CA LYS A 230 18.82 51.84 -13.23
C LYS A 230 20.29 51.53 -12.94
N LEU A 231 20.73 51.70 -11.69
CA LEU A 231 22.09 51.39 -11.21
C LEU A 231 22.51 49.92 -11.39
N TYR A 232 21.53 49.02 -11.58
CA TYR A 232 21.72 47.57 -11.65
C TYR A 232 21.13 46.96 -12.94
N GLU A 233 20.64 47.80 -13.85
CA GLU A 233 19.79 47.41 -14.99
C GLU A 233 20.43 46.42 -15.99
N ASN A 234 21.74 46.17 -15.88
CA ASN A 234 22.45 45.19 -16.73
C ASN A 234 23.52 44.38 -15.96
N LYS A 235 23.40 44.28 -14.62
CA LYS A 235 24.33 43.46 -13.84
C LYS A 235 23.91 42.00 -13.88
N MET A 236 24.67 41.19 -14.61
CA MET A 236 24.50 39.74 -14.61
C MET A 236 25.21 39.15 -13.39
N VAL A 237 24.47 38.33 -12.63
CA VAL A 237 25.05 37.51 -11.56
C VAL A 237 25.16 36.09 -12.10
N ASN A 238 26.36 35.50 -12.04
CA ASN A 238 26.53 34.09 -12.38
C ASN A 238 25.70 33.26 -11.41
N LYS A 239 24.56 32.71 -11.88
CA LYS A 239 23.90 31.62 -11.17
C LYS A 239 24.82 30.41 -11.30
N MET A 240 25.53 30.06 -10.22
CA MET A 240 26.04 28.69 -10.10
C MET A 240 24.83 27.77 -10.33
N LYS A 241 24.86 26.97 -11.40
CA LYS A 241 23.95 25.83 -11.55
C LYS A 241 24.28 24.85 -10.43
N PHE A 242 23.79 25.12 -9.25
CA PHE A 242 23.37 24.07 -8.36
C PHE A 242 22.05 23.59 -8.94
N ASP A 243 21.97 22.32 -9.33
CA ASP A 243 20.72 21.60 -9.62
C ASP A 243 19.86 21.47 -8.34
N ILE A 244 19.60 22.60 -7.69
CA ILE A 244 18.71 22.76 -6.57
C ILE A 244 17.48 23.39 -7.18
N SER A 245 16.46 22.57 -7.36
CA SER A 245 15.07 23.01 -7.44
C SER A 245 14.77 23.97 -6.28
N PHE A 246 14.77 25.25 -6.63
CA PHE A 246 14.93 26.38 -5.71
C PHE A 246 13.74 26.51 -4.75
N SER A 247 13.98 26.20 -3.47
CA SER A 247 13.47 27.02 -2.38
C SER A 247 14.53 28.06 -2.04
N CYS A 248 14.44 29.24 -2.64
CA CYS A 248 15.12 30.39 -2.08
C CYS A 248 14.29 31.63 -2.36
N VAL A 249 13.85 32.25 -1.26
CA VAL A 249 13.47 33.66 -1.20
C VAL A 249 14.75 34.45 -1.50
N CYS A 250 15.12 34.53 -2.77
CA CYS A 250 16.21 35.34 -3.27
C CYS A 250 16.20 35.36 -4.81
N LEU A 251 16.04 36.57 -5.35
CA LEU A 251 16.44 37.02 -6.68
C LEU A 251 15.55 36.60 -7.87
N TRP A 252 14.74 37.54 -8.36
CA TRP A 252 15.15 38.49 -9.39
C TRP A 252 15.48 37.75 -10.70
N LEU A 253 14.51 37.79 -11.62
CA LEU A 253 14.51 37.11 -12.90
C LEU A 253 15.45 37.80 -13.89
N CYS A 254 16.39 37.04 -14.44
CA CYS A 254 16.98 37.32 -15.75
C CYS A 254 16.55 36.19 -16.68
N ARG A 255 15.93 36.58 -17.79
CA ARG A 255 15.31 35.77 -18.84
C ARG A 255 16.38 34.90 -19.52
N LEU A 256 16.22 33.58 -19.51
CA LEU A 256 16.92 32.71 -20.46
C LEU A 256 15.98 32.48 -21.64
N SER A 257 16.28 33.18 -22.72
CA SER A 257 15.79 32.90 -24.06
C SER A 257 16.27 31.51 -24.50
N ASP A 258 15.36 30.81 -25.16
CA ASP A 258 15.52 29.68 -26.07
C ASP A 258 16.95 29.32 -26.46
N LEU A 259 17.34 28.07 -26.21
CA LEU A 259 18.30 27.30 -27.02
C LEU A 259 18.02 25.80 -26.78
N ASP A 260 17.54 25.16 -27.86
CA ASP A 260 17.31 23.75 -28.19
C ASP A 260 17.56 22.64 -27.14
#